data_AF-A0A950K5Y7-F1
#
_entry.id   AF-A0A950K5Y7-F1
#
_cell.length_a   1.000
_cell.length_b   1.000
_cell.length_c   1.000
_cell.angle_alpha   90.00
_cell.angle_beta   90.00
_cell.angle_gamma   90.00
#
_symmetry.space_group_name_H-M   'P 1'
#
loop_
_entity.id
_entity.type
_entity.pdbx_description
1 polymer ?
#
loop_
_entity_poly.entity_id
_entity_poly.type
_entity_poly.pdbx_seq_one_letter_code
_entity_poly.pdbx_strand_id
1 'polypeptide(L)'
;MIRLFTISVVAMALGGCAEPSARSPEKINLKILYAGVLGDARTTEFVSFLKHHFVTVGETSYSDFKPDAADRYDVVIFDAEAKVNPQSIGLPSAPQVPPDFERASVLVGGAGVLAAFPLRLKLDWLCMCLAKSAHGMVSRHEIFQSPLPVDLRTETIPMPKHYGGSGTLDVWKVNTKDYLDKEVAMKPGVVSTGAGFTDSPDAEFISGGVNQKGREAVAIGRQGPFLLWGFAAAPNGMTPSGRNAFVNAVAYIAKFDRRPVLVRKTAHSRDYALLWAESIARVADDYKEECEYIRSENLRRKQLVEAGKTRPLPPLEKALADSPEMPVPSFEEFRKAAYAQLFPSELVESLGYDASKYLAYYQENRPYLTYQNHYFVLDDDARAVGIGNSDPRLLDHCVACLERGVDVARATRLLMRYTGEEFATPPEWISWHRMSRADLFFSDVGGFRFYGNVGLTETVRRRALARSIQETSESRPVVLHAEITPATAEPGEIVTLVVRLRIATGWHVYAAAPLQSGSQATQICMEAPPELIPRGEWLRPPGKPFESGRTIYSGEVILQHKLLVGKVNDGKLEVPVQVSYEACNSDRCLPPASRKITTSISILKKRPAESED
;
A
#
# COMPACT_ATOMS: atom_id res chain seq x y z
N MET A 1 100.06 -5.87 6.40
CA MET A 1 100.52 -4.86 7.38
C MET A 1 99.32 -4.43 8.20
N ILE A 2 99.47 -4.49 9.53
CA ILE A 2 98.45 -4.40 10.58
C ILE A 2 97.77 -3.01 10.62
N ARG A 3 96.45 -2.96 10.88
CA ARG A 3 95.83 -2.10 11.91
C ARG A 3 94.35 -2.44 12.15
N LEU A 4 94.06 -2.86 13.38
CA LEU A 4 92.74 -2.92 14.00
C LEU A 4 92.08 -1.54 14.01
N PHE A 5 90.74 -1.49 13.99
CA PHE A 5 89.97 -0.69 14.95
C PHE A 5 88.56 -1.26 15.14
N THR A 6 88.23 -1.53 16.40
CA THR A 6 86.97 -2.09 16.89
C THR A 6 86.20 -1.00 17.65
N ILE A 7 84.91 -0.85 17.31
CA ILE A 7 83.71 -0.53 18.13
C ILE A 7 83.63 0.80 18.92
N SER A 8 82.56 1.57 18.64
CA SER A 8 81.56 1.94 19.66
C SER A 8 80.21 2.35 19.05
N VAL A 9 79.16 2.03 19.80
CA VAL A 9 77.73 1.94 19.48
C VAL A 9 77.04 3.30 19.57
N VAL A 10 76.09 3.58 18.67
CA VAL A 10 74.99 4.53 18.90
C VAL A 10 73.68 3.88 18.46
N ALA A 11 72.74 3.77 19.40
CA ALA A 11 71.39 3.27 19.18
C ALA A 11 70.56 4.32 18.43
N MET A 12 69.94 3.94 17.31
CA MET A 12 69.01 4.78 16.55
C MET A 12 67.58 4.29 16.81
N ALA A 13 66.76 5.14 17.42
CA ALA A 13 65.34 4.91 17.62
C ALA A 13 64.61 4.97 16.26
N LEU A 14 63.95 3.87 15.89
CA LEU A 14 63.06 3.82 14.73
C LEU A 14 61.70 4.41 15.11
N GLY A 15 61.36 5.55 14.52
CA GLY A 15 60.04 6.15 14.61
C GLY A 15 59.00 5.26 13.92
N GLY A 16 58.00 4.81 14.67
CA GLY A 16 56.85 4.09 14.14
C GLY A 16 55.96 5.02 13.33
N CYS A 17 55.70 4.66 12.07
CA CYS A 17 54.58 5.20 11.31
C CYS A 17 53.28 4.67 11.93
N ALA A 18 52.50 5.56 12.55
CA ALA A 18 51.14 5.25 12.95
C ALA A 18 50.28 5.06 11.68
N GLU A 19 49.62 3.91 11.57
CA GLU A 19 48.57 3.69 10.59
C GLU A 19 47.43 4.71 10.82
N PRO A 20 46.81 5.24 9.75
CA PRO A 20 45.64 6.10 9.91
C PRO A 20 44.50 5.29 10.54
N SER A 21 44.08 5.70 11.73
CA SER A 21 42.85 5.26 12.39
C SER A 21 41.69 5.24 11.38
N ALA A 22 41.14 4.05 11.14
CA ALA A 22 39.99 3.87 10.28
C ALA A 22 38.82 4.69 10.86
N ARG A 23 38.50 5.80 10.20
CA ARG A 23 37.36 6.65 10.54
C ARG A 23 36.11 5.77 10.49
N SER A 24 35.39 5.64 11.59
CA SER A 24 34.10 4.94 11.62
C SER A 24 33.21 5.51 10.51
N PRO A 25 32.51 4.68 9.72
CA PRO A 25 31.66 5.17 8.65
C PRO A 25 30.63 6.15 9.22
N GLU A 26 30.41 7.25 8.50
CA GLU A 26 29.44 8.27 8.89
C GLU A 26 28.03 7.64 8.93
N LYS A 27 27.33 7.79 10.05
CA LYS A 27 25.98 7.25 10.21
C LYS A 27 25.01 8.02 9.33
N ILE A 28 24.01 7.31 8.79
CA ILE A 28 22.90 7.89 8.06
C ILE A 28 22.07 8.75 9.02
N ASN A 29 21.86 10.01 8.66
CA ASN A 29 21.13 11.00 9.47
C ASN A 29 19.61 10.76 9.42
N LEU A 30 19.17 9.66 9.99
CA LEU A 30 17.76 9.32 10.22
C LEU A 30 17.55 8.83 11.66
N LYS A 31 16.34 9.03 12.14
CA LYS A 31 15.83 8.56 13.44
C LYS A 31 14.90 7.39 13.21
N ILE A 32 15.22 6.23 13.76
CA ILE A 32 14.47 4.99 13.56
C ILE A 32 13.76 4.59 14.85
N LEU A 33 12.47 4.27 14.77
CA LEU A 33 11.73 3.62 15.85
C LEU A 33 11.54 2.14 15.51
N TYR A 34 12.15 1.25 16.29
CA TYR A 34 11.96 -0.18 16.13
C TYR A 34 10.83 -0.66 17.05
N ALA A 35 9.72 -1.10 16.47
CA ALA A 35 8.58 -1.68 17.20
C ALA A 35 8.71 -3.21 17.20
N GLY A 36 9.15 -3.77 18.34
CA GLY A 36 9.42 -5.20 18.50
C GLY A 36 9.09 -5.78 19.87
N VAL A 37 9.62 -6.97 20.17
CA VAL A 37 9.38 -7.65 21.45
C VAL A 37 10.50 -7.24 22.43
N LEU A 38 10.18 -6.33 23.34
CA LEU A 38 11.17 -5.75 24.26
C LEU A 38 11.89 -6.84 25.06
N GLY A 39 13.23 -6.77 25.07
CA GLY A 39 14.10 -7.70 25.78
C GLY A 39 14.34 -9.04 25.08
N ASP A 40 13.77 -9.28 23.89
CA ASP A 40 14.07 -10.49 23.12
C ASP A 40 15.37 -10.36 22.30
N ALA A 41 15.93 -11.52 21.92
CA ALA A 41 17.21 -11.58 21.23
C ALA A 41 17.14 -10.93 19.83
N ARG A 42 16.02 -11.10 19.12
CA ARG A 42 15.80 -10.55 17.78
C ARG A 42 15.77 -9.02 17.78
N THR A 43 14.99 -8.43 18.69
CA THR A 43 14.93 -6.97 18.89
C THR A 43 16.30 -6.43 19.28
N THR A 44 16.99 -7.08 20.21
CA THR A 44 18.34 -6.68 20.62
C THR A 44 19.31 -6.66 19.43
N GLU A 45 19.25 -7.69 18.58
CA GLU A 45 20.08 -7.80 17.39
C GLU A 45 19.78 -6.70 16.35
N PHE A 46 18.51 -6.49 16.01
CA PHE A 46 18.11 -5.43 15.10
C PHE A 46 18.45 -4.04 15.62
N VAL A 47 18.15 -3.73 16.89
CA VAL A 47 18.44 -2.41 17.47
C VAL A 47 19.96 -2.15 17.49
N SER A 48 20.77 -3.16 17.81
CA SER A 48 22.24 -3.05 17.74
C SER A 48 22.72 -2.79 16.31
N PHE A 49 22.22 -3.56 15.34
CA PHE A 49 22.51 -3.39 13.93
C PHE A 49 22.13 -1.99 13.41
N LEU A 50 20.91 -1.53 13.71
CA LEU A 50 20.44 -0.21 13.31
C LEU A 50 21.26 0.92 13.95
N LYS A 51 21.66 0.79 15.23
CA LYS A 51 22.51 1.78 15.92
C LYS A 51 23.89 1.92 15.27
N HIS A 52 24.36 0.91 14.55
CA HIS A 52 25.60 1.00 13.77
C HIS A 52 25.43 1.92 12.54
N HIS A 53 24.25 1.93 11.93
CA HIS A 53 23.99 2.62 10.66
C HIS A 53 23.28 3.98 10.79
N PHE A 54 22.49 4.21 11.84
CA PHE A 54 21.63 5.40 11.98
C PHE A 54 21.95 6.22 13.22
N VAL A 55 21.78 7.54 13.12
CA VAL A 55 22.14 8.50 14.19
C VAL A 55 21.32 8.28 15.46
N THR A 56 20.01 8.04 15.34
CA THR A 56 19.13 7.78 16.49
C THR A 56 18.31 6.52 16.25
N VAL A 57 18.29 5.62 17.24
CA VAL A 57 17.45 4.42 17.22
C VAL A 57 16.76 4.30 18.56
N GLY A 58 15.42 4.37 18.54
CA GLY A 58 14.57 4.04 19.66
C GLY A 58 13.93 2.67 19.50
N GLU A 59 13.38 2.16 20.59
CA GLU A 59 12.64 0.90 20.62
C GLU A 59 11.29 1.11 21.32
N THR A 60 10.29 0.33 20.92
CA THR A 60 8.97 0.31 21.55
C THR A 60 8.35 -1.08 21.45
N SER A 61 7.33 -1.34 22.28
CA SER A 61 6.56 -2.58 22.22
C SER A 61 5.78 -2.63 20.91
N TYR A 62 5.94 -3.72 20.15
CA TYR A 62 5.13 -4.01 18.97
C TYR A 62 3.65 -4.10 19.35
N SER A 63 3.28 -4.96 20.30
CA SER A 63 1.87 -5.20 20.65
C SER A 63 1.17 -3.98 21.24
N ASP A 64 1.90 -3.14 21.98
CA ASP A 64 1.37 -1.94 22.64
C ASP A 64 1.71 -0.64 21.90
N PHE A 65 2.09 -0.76 20.62
CA PHE A 65 2.53 0.37 19.80
C PHE A 65 1.54 1.54 19.87
N LYS A 66 2.08 2.74 20.11
CA LYS A 66 1.30 3.99 20.13
C LYS A 66 1.67 4.81 18.89
N PRO A 67 0.72 5.15 18.01
CA PRO A 67 1.00 5.89 16.79
C PRO A 67 1.80 7.19 17.01
N ASP A 68 1.46 7.97 18.04
CA ASP A 68 2.15 9.23 18.37
C ASP A 68 3.63 9.04 18.72
N ALA A 69 4.05 7.84 19.13
CA ALA A 69 5.46 7.55 19.36
C ALA A 69 6.29 7.72 18.08
N ALA A 70 5.68 7.50 16.91
CA ALA A 70 6.33 7.68 15.62
C ALA A 70 6.70 9.14 15.33
N ASP A 71 6.05 10.14 15.92
CA ASP A 71 6.25 11.58 15.63
C ASP A 71 7.65 12.12 15.91
N ARG A 72 8.43 11.37 16.70
CA ARG A 72 9.81 11.73 17.04
C ARG A 72 10.86 11.07 16.13
N TYR A 73 10.42 10.22 15.20
CA TYR A 73 11.26 9.41 14.34
C TYR A 73 10.91 9.62 12.88
N ASP A 74 11.83 9.32 11.97
CA ASP A 74 11.64 9.46 10.53
C ASP A 74 11.05 8.17 9.93
N VAL A 75 11.41 7.01 10.49
CA VAL A 75 10.91 5.69 10.03
C VAL A 75 10.52 4.82 11.22
N VAL A 76 9.43 4.07 11.08
CA VAL A 76 9.04 3.00 12.00
C VAL A 76 9.33 1.63 11.37
N ILE A 77 9.95 0.73 12.10
CA ILE A 77 10.14 -0.66 11.67
C ILE A 77 9.23 -1.54 12.50
N PHE A 78 8.30 -2.24 11.85
CA PHE A 78 7.43 -3.22 12.48
C PHE A 78 8.00 -4.62 12.28
N ASP A 79 8.52 -5.20 13.36
CA ASP A 79 9.10 -6.54 13.38
C ASP A 79 8.86 -7.19 14.74
N ALA A 80 8.31 -8.40 14.75
CA ALA A 80 8.17 -9.16 15.99
C ALA A 80 8.03 -10.65 15.71
N GLU A 81 8.40 -11.46 16.69
CA GLU A 81 8.18 -12.90 16.67
C GLU A 81 7.58 -13.36 17.99
N ALA A 82 6.58 -14.24 17.92
CA ALA A 82 6.08 -14.96 19.09
C ALA A 82 6.54 -16.43 19.05
N LYS A 83 6.51 -17.09 20.21
CA LYS A 83 6.73 -18.54 20.29
C LYS A 83 5.57 -19.26 19.61
N VAL A 84 5.89 -20.24 18.77
CA VAL A 84 4.91 -21.17 18.21
C VAL A 84 4.25 -21.92 19.38
N ASN A 85 2.94 -22.03 19.34
CA ASN A 85 2.16 -22.85 20.27
C ASN A 85 1.01 -23.51 19.51
N PRO A 86 0.27 -24.46 20.11
CA PRO A 86 -0.78 -25.18 19.40
C PRO A 86 -1.91 -24.29 18.81
N GLN A 87 -2.05 -23.04 19.26
CA GLN A 87 -3.07 -22.09 18.82
C GLN A 87 -2.52 -20.94 17.94
N SER A 88 -1.19 -20.85 17.77
CA SER A 88 -0.55 -19.77 17.02
C SER A 88 0.72 -20.27 16.34
N ILE A 89 0.87 -19.91 15.06
CA ILE A 89 2.09 -20.15 14.28
C ILE A 89 3.28 -19.25 14.70
N GLY A 90 3.25 -18.69 15.91
CA GLY A 90 4.30 -17.84 16.44
C GLY A 90 4.23 -16.41 15.90
N LEU A 91 3.01 -15.93 15.65
CA LEU A 91 2.74 -14.53 15.31
C LEU A 91 2.33 -13.74 16.57
N PRO A 92 2.80 -12.50 16.69
CA PRO A 92 2.37 -11.60 17.77
C PRO A 92 0.93 -11.10 17.53
N SER A 93 0.30 -10.59 18.57
CA SER A 93 -0.96 -9.84 18.44
C SER A 93 -0.71 -8.56 17.64
N ALA A 94 -1.52 -8.29 16.62
CA ALA A 94 -1.35 -7.12 15.77
C ALA A 94 -1.47 -5.80 16.57
N PRO A 95 -0.58 -4.81 16.32
CA PRO A 95 -0.66 -3.49 16.93
C PRO A 95 -1.91 -2.72 16.50
N GLN A 96 -2.26 -1.70 17.28
CA GLN A 96 -3.27 -0.72 16.92
C GLN A 96 -2.66 0.35 15.99
N VAL A 97 -2.64 0.08 14.68
CA VAL A 97 -2.27 1.06 13.66
C VAL A 97 -3.54 1.65 13.04
N PRO A 98 -3.79 2.97 13.16
CA PRO A 98 -5.03 3.57 12.71
C PRO A 98 -5.06 3.65 11.16
N PRO A 99 -6.25 3.60 10.52
CA PRO A 99 -6.39 3.63 9.05
C PRO A 99 -5.72 4.84 8.36
N ASP A 100 -5.55 5.95 9.08
CA ASP A 100 -4.94 7.18 8.61
C ASP A 100 -3.46 7.34 8.98
N PHE A 101 -2.80 6.26 9.44
CA PHE A 101 -1.37 6.25 9.69
C PHE A 101 -0.57 6.38 8.38
N GLU A 102 0.30 7.39 8.31
CA GLU A 102 1.08 7.72 7.10
C GLU A 102 2.57 7.92 7.37
N ARG A 103 3.08 7.32 8.45
CA ARG A 103 4.50 7.41 8.76
C ARG A 103 5.28 6.42 7.92
N ALA A 104 6.44 6.85 7.41
CA ALA A 104 7.33 5.96 6.66
C ALA A 104 7.62 4.71 7.49
N SER A 105 7.36 3.54 6.91
CA SER A 105 7.37 2.28 7.66
C SER A 105 7.96 1.12 6.87
N VAL A 106 8.83 0.35 7.51
CA VAL A 106 9.27 -0.96 7.01
C VAL A 106 8.50 -2.06 7.72
N LEU A 107 7.83 -2.90 6.94
CA LEU A 107 7.07 -4.07 7.38
C LEU A 107 7.98 -5.30 7.22
N VAL A 108 8.48 -5.85 8.31
CA VAL A 108 9.39 -7.00 8.27
C VAL A 108 8.63 -8.31 8.45
N GLY A 109 8.73 -9.19 7.46
CA GLY A 109 8.12 -10.52 7.50
C GLY A 109 6.63 -10.51 7.83
N GLY A 110 6.15 -11.60 8.44
CA GLY A 110 4.73 -11.74 8.77
C GLY A 110 4.23 -10.67 9.75
N ALA A 111 4.99 -10.38 10.82
CA ALA A 111 4.56 -9.39 11.82
C ALA A 111 4.42 -7.98 11.23
N GLY A 112 5.30 -7.58 10.30
CA GLY A 112 5.13 -6.32 9.57
C GLY A 112 3.80 -6.27 8.82
N VAL A 113 3.48 -7.29 8.04
CA VAL A 113 2.20 -7.35 7.30
C VAL A 113 1.00 -7.35 8.25
N LEU A 114 1.09 -8.04 9.39
CA LEU A 114 0.06 -8.01 10.44
C LEU A 114 -0.20 -6.61 11.00
N ALA A 115 0.86 -5.83 11.22
CA ALA A 115 0.72 -4.45 11.70
C ALA A 115 -0.02 -3.57 10.68
N ALA A 116 0.12 -3.86 9.39
CA ALA A 116 -0.52 -3.12 8.32
C ALA A 116 -1.88 -3.68 7.86
N PHE A 117 -2.36 -4.80 8.40
CA PHE A 117 -3.66 -5.38 7.99
C PHE A 117 -4.84 -4.39 8.07
N PRO A 118 -5.01 -3.59 9.15
CA PRO A 118 -6.10 -2.62 9.24
C PRO A 118 -6.06 -1.56 8.13
N LEU A 119 -4.88 -1.33 7.55
CA LEU A 119 -4.65 -0.36 6.49
C LEU A 119 -5.09 -0.86 5.11
N ARG A 120 -5.41 -2.15 4.94
CA ARG A 120 -5.81 -2.73 3.63
C ARG A 120 -4.86 -2.33 2.49
N LEU A 121 -3.56 -2.47 2.73
CA LEU A 121 -2.55 -2.22 1.69
C LEU A 121 -2.55 -3.36 0.66
N LYS A 122 -1.91 -3.11 -0.48
CA LYS A 122 -1.50 -4.12 -1.44
C LYS A 122 -0.34 -4.99 -0.94
N LEU A 123 0.38 -4.50 0.08
CA LEU A 123 1.37 -5.24 0.87
C LEU A 123 0.68 -6.24 1.80
N ASP A 124 -0.09 -7.16 1.22
CA ASP A 124 -0.95 -8.08 1.93
C ASP A 124 -0.27 -9.41 2.25
N TRP A 125 -1.01 -10.26 2.95
CA TRP A 125 -0.59 -11.61 3.25
C TRP A 125 -1.08 -12.57 2.17
N LEU A 126 -0.32 -12.73 1.09
CA LEU A 126 -0.60 -13.81 0.15
C LEU A 126 -0.16 -15.14 0.77
N CYS A 127 1.08 -15.22 1.26
CA CYS A 127 1.57 -16.44 1.91
C CYS A 127 2.85 -16.23 2.73
N MET A 128 2.95 -16.90 3.87
CA MET A 128 4.20 -17.05 4.61
C MET A 128 4.97 -18.29 4.11
N CYS A 129 5.61 -18.17 2.94
CA CYS A 129 6.40 -19.24 2.31
C CYS A 129 7.65 -18.73 1.60
N LEU A 130 8.08 -17.51 1.89
CA LEU A 130 9.25 -16.91 1.24
C LEU A 130 10.53 -17.57 1.79
N ALA A 131 11.30 -18.15 0.88
CA ALA A 131 12.59 -18.76 1.14
C ALA A 131 13.72 -17.70 1.23
N LYS A 132 14.98 -18.16 1.24
CA LYS A 132 16.14 -17.29 1.52
C LYS A 132 16.56 -16.34 0.39
N SER A 133 16.07 -16.55 -0.84
CA SER A 133 16.57 -15.83 -2.02
C SER A 133 15.48 -15.04 -2.72
N ALA A 134 15.85 -13.85 -3.20
CA ALA A 134 15.06 -13.02 -4.09
C ALA A 134 15.27 -13.44 -5.56
N HIS A 135 14.31 -13.11 -6.42
CA HIS A 135 14.46 -13.17 -7.87
C HIS A 135 13.73 -11.98 -8.51
N GLY A 136 13.98 -11.72 -9.79
CA GLY A 136 13.32 -10.63 -10.51
C GLY A 136 13.59 -9.26 -9.89
N MET A 137 14.75 -9.05 -9.26
CA MET A 137 15.12 -7.77 -8.66
C MET A 137 15.20 -6.69 -9.75
N VAL A 138 14.59 -5.54 -9.50
CA VAL A 138 14.81 -4.32 -10.28
C VAL A 138 16.19 -3.78 -9.93
N SER A 139 17.24 -4.27 -10.60
CA SER A 139 18.64 -4.06 -10.18
C SER A 139 19.06 -2.59 -10.08
N ARG A 140 18.46 -1.70 -10.89
CA ARG A 140 18.73 -0.25 -10.86
C ARG A 140 18.07 0.48 -9.69
N HIS A 141 17.11 -0.16 -9.01
CA HIS A 141 16.37 0.45 -7.92
C HIS A 141 17.30 0.90 -6.78
N GLU A 142 17.02 2.05 -6.19
CA GLU A 142 17.89 2.73 -5.22
C GLU A 142 18.33 1.83 -4.05
N ILE A 143 17.45 0.94 -3.58
CA ILE A 143 17.73 -0.03 -2.51
C ILE A 143 18.96 -0.90 -2.81
N PHE A 144 19.25 -1.17 -4.07
CA PHE A 144 20.41 -1.94 -4.49
C PHE A 144 21.64 -1.10 -4.83
N GLN A 145 21.52 0.23 -4.78
CA GLN A 145 22.56 1.15 -5.22
C GLN A 145 23.13 1.97 -4.06
N SER A 146 22.30 2.45 -3.14
CA SER A 146 22.70 3.43 -2.14
C SER A 146 21.78 3.44 -0.91
N PRO A 147 22.23 3.96 0.25
CA PRO A 147 23.55 4.52 0.55
C PRO A 147 24.69 3.52 0.68
N LEU A 148 24.42 2.23 0.91
CA LEU A 148 25.45 1.18 1.02
C LEU A 148 25.53 0.35 -0.26
N PRO A 149 26.72 -0.11 -0.69
CA PRO A 149 26.85 -0.93 -1.88
C PRO A 149 26.19 -2.30 -1.67
N VAL A 150 25.39 -2.76 -2.63
CA VAL A 150 24.79 -4.10 -2.61
C VAL A 150 25.39 -4.95 -3.72
N ASP A 151 26.12 -6.01 -3.34
CA ASP A 151 26.51 -7.05 -4.30
C ASP A 151 25.30 -7.90 -4.67
N LEU A 152 24.76 -7.65 -5.85
CA LEU A 152 23.62 -8.36 -6.44
C LEU A 152 24.05 -9.60 -7.24
N ARG A 153 25.22 -10.18 -6.99
CA ARG A 153 25.63 -11.43 -7.64
C ARG A 153 24.55 -12.51 -7.43
N THR A 154 24.10 -13.08 -8.55
CA THR A 154 23.10 -14.13 -8.58
C THR A 154 23.74 -15.51 -8.68
N GLU A 155 23.00 -16.53 -8.26
CA GLU A 155 23.22 -17.92 -8.60
C GLU A 155 22.01 -18.48 -9.34
N THR A 156 22.23 -19.50 -10.16
CA THR A 156 21.17 -20.15 -10.92
C THR A 156 20.66 -21.38 -10.18
N ILE A 157 19.36 -21.46 -9.92
CA ILE A 157 18.70 -22.62 -9.34
C ILE A 157 17.73 -23.26 -10.33
N PRO A 158 17.36 -24.55 -10.17
CA PRO A 158 16.23 -25.13 -10.89
C PRO A 158 14.94 -24.34 -10.61
N MET A 159 14.06 -24.23 -11.60
CA MET A 159 12.75 -23.61 -11.42
C MET A 159 12.01 -24.23 -10.22
N PRO A 160 11.54 -23.43 -9.24
CA PRO A 160 10.74 -23.95 -8.14
C PRO A 160 9.53 -24.71 -8.65
N LYS A 161 9.26 -25.90 -8.09
CA LYS A 161 8.17 -26.80 -8.55
C LYS A 161 6.82 -26.09 -8.65
N HIS A 162 6.54 -25.19 -7.71
CA HIS A 162 5.27 -24.47 -7.63
C HIS A 162 5.08 -23.39 -8.69
N TYR A 163 6.13 -22.99 -9.42
CA TYR A 163 6.02 -21.98 -10.48
C TYR A 163 5.57 -22.58 -11.81
N GLY A 164 5.57 -23.92 -11.93
CA GLY A 164 5.31 -24.61 -13.18
C GLY A 164 6.44 -24.47 -14.19
N GLY A 165 6.42 -25.33 -15.21
CA GLY A 165 7.40 -25.33 -16.30
C GLY A 165 8.76 -25.94 -15.96
N SER A 166 9.58 -26.11 -17.00
CA SER A 166 10.98 -26.54 -16.90
C SER A 166 11.92 -25.34 -17.08
N GLY A 167 13.08 -25.34 -16.43
CA GLY A 167 14.10 -24.32 -16.64
C GLY A 167 14.83 -23.96 -15.36
N THR A 168 15.44 -22.78 -15.37
CA THR A 168 16.22 -22.24 -14.26
C THR A 168 15.77 -20.83 -13.88
N LEU A 169 16.16 -20.40 -12.69
CA LEU A 169 15.86 -19.08 -12.15
C LEU A 169 17.14 -18.51 -11.53
N ASP A 170 17.48 -17.28 -11.89
CA ASP A 170 18.57 -16.56 -11.24
C ASP A 170 18.07 -15.91 -9.97
N VAL A 171 18.78 -16.15 -8.87
CA VAL A 171 18.39 -15.73 -7.54
C VAL A 171 19.52 -15.02 -6.81
N TRP A 172 19.18 -14.01 -6.04
CA TRP A 172 20.10 -13.31 -5.14
C TRP A 172 19.85 -13.77 -3.70
N LYS A 173 20.91 -14.23 -3.02
CA LYS A 173 20.82 -14.71 -1.62
C LYS A 173 20.67 -13.53 -0.66
N VAL A 174 19.53 -13.45 -0.02
CA VAL A 174 19.23 -12.44 1.00
C VAL A 174 19.54 -12.97 2.39
N ASN A 175 19.09 -14.19 2.68
CA ASN A 175 19.36 -14.87 3.94
C ASN A 175 20.42 -15.96 3.76
N THR A 176 21.16 -16.22 4.81
CA THR A 176 22.23 -17.25 4.85
C THR A 176 21.67 -18.66 4.99
N LYS A 177 20.49 -18.82 5.59
CA LYS A 177 19.83 -20.10 5.85
C LYS A 177 18.41 -20.10 5.29
N ASP A 178 17.91 -21.27 4.93
CA ASP A 178 16.55 -21.46 4.46
C ASP A 178 15.65 -21.97 5.61
N TYR A 179 14.38 -21.58 5.62
CA TYR A 179 13.40 -22.13 6.57
C TYR A 179 13.05 -23.59 6.24
N LEU A 180 13.35 -24.04 5.03
CA LEU A 180 13.21 -25.43 4.59
C LEU A 180 14.31 -26.34 5.17
N ASP A 181 15.40 -25.76 5.69
CA ASP A 181 16.48 -26.50 6.31
C ASP A 181 16.02 -27.01 7.69
N LYS A 182 15.79 -28.32 7.84
CA LYS A 182 15.23 -28.92 9.08
C LYS A 182 16.10 -28.70 10.33
N GLU A 183 17.38 -28.40 10.14
CA GLU A 183 18.34 -28.08 11.21
C GLU A 183 18.30 -26.59 11.63
N VAL A 184 17.46 -25.78 10.97
CA VAL A 184 17.36 -24.34 11.18
C VAL A 184 15.98 -24.02 11.73
N ALA A 185 15.93 -23.58 12.99
CA ALA A 185 14.73 -23.01 13.58
C ALA A 185 14.51 -21.58 13.05
N MET A 186 14.06 -21.45 11.79
CA MET A 186 13.74 -20.17 11.15
C MET A 186 12.33 -20.21 10.57
N LYS A 187 11.57 -19.12 10.75
CA LYS A 187 10.25 -18.97 10.14
C LYS A 187 10.39 -18.59 8.65
N PRO A 188 9.47 -19.04 7.78
CA PRO A 188 9.41 -18.52 6.43
C PRO A 188 9.15 -17.01 6.43
N GLY A 189 9.66 -16.32 5.40
CA GLY A 189 9.24 -14.96 5.12
C GLY A 189 7.83 -14.90 4.52
N VAL A 190 7.35 -13.70 4.23
CA VAL A 190 6.05 -13.44 3.63
C VAL A 190 6.20 -12.87 2.22
N VAL A 191 5.27 -13.21 1.35
CA VAL A 191 5.06 -12.53 0.06
C VAL A 191 3.66 -11.95 -0.01
N SER A 192 3.54 -10.85 -0.74
CA SER A 192 2.26 -10.21 -1.11
C SER A 192 1.80 -10.61 -2.50
N THR A 193 0.53 -10.34 -2.77
CA THR A 193 -0.13 -10.61 -4.05
C THR A 193 0.47 -9.77 -5.18
N GLY A 194 0.87 -10.41 -6.28
CA GLY A 194 1.39 -9.72 -7.47
C GLY A 194 0.32 -9.10 -8.37
N ALA A 195 -0.80 -9.80 -8.57
CA ALA A 195 -1.87 -9.32 -9.44
C ALA A 195 -2.53 -8.04 -8.89
N GLY A 196 -2.58 -6.99 -9.72
CA GLY A 196 -3.04 -5.66 -9.33
C GLY A 196 -2.10 -4.90 -8.38
N PHE A 197 -0.88 -5.38 -8.13
CA PHE A 197 0.04 -4.73 -7.21
C PHE A 197 0.43 -3.32 -7.70
N THR A 198 0.81 -3.19 -8.95
CA THR A 198 1.23 -1.91 -9.57
C THR A 198 0.10 -1.21 -10.34
N ASP A 199 -1.17 -1.56 -10.12
CA ASP A 199 -2.32 -0.88 -10.75
C ASP A 199 -2.64 0.51 -10.15
N SER A 200 -1.75 1.03 -9.31
CA SER A 200 -1.81 2.39 -8.77
C SER A 200 -0.40 2.99 -8.70
N PRO A 201 -0.24 4.31 -8.92
CA PRO A 201 1.06 4.95 -9.03
C PRO A 201 1.79 5.10 -7.68
N ASP A 202 1.10 4.90 -6.57
CA ASP A 202 1.70 4.87 -5.23
C ASP A 202 2.33 3.52 -4.88
N ALA A 203 2.21 2.50 -5.73
CA ALA A 203 2.73 1.16 -5.51
C ALA A 203 3.85 0.81 -6.49
N GLU A 204 4.90 0.14 -6.00
CA GLU A 204 6.04 -0.26 -6.83
C GLU A 204 6.58 -1.65 -6.46
N PHE A 205 6.84 -2.46 -7.47
CA PHE A 205 7.48 -3.76 -7.33
C PHE A 205 9.00 -3.58 -7.32
N ILE A 206 9.70 -4.18 -6.36
CA ILE A 206 11.16 -4.08 -6.23
C ILE A 206 11.81 -5.45 -6.44
N SER A 207 11.25 -6.50 -5.85
CA SER A 207 11.66 -7.87 -6.13
C SER A 207 10.57 -8.89 -5.84
N GLY A 208 10.66 -10.01 -6.55
CA GLY A 208 10.05 -11.26 -6.14
C GLY A 208 10.96 -12.00 -5.17
N GLY A 209 10.61 -13.24 -4.86
CA GLY A 209 11.46 -14.14 -4.13
C GLY A 209 10.95 -15.56 -4.19
N VAL A 210 11.81 -16.54 -3.93
CA VAL A 210 11.46 -17.95 -4.09
C VAL A 210 10.37 -18.31 -3.08
N ASN A 211 9.21 -18.73 -3.59
CA ASN A 211 7.98 -18.94 -2.81
C ASN A 211 7.10 -20.04 -3.43
N GLN A 212 5.96 -20.35 -2.81
CA GLN A 212 5.04 -21.41 -3.23
C GLN A 212 3.83 -20.95 -4.06
N LYS A 213 3.72 -19.65 -4.36
CA LYS A 213 2.54 -19.04 -4.99
C LYS A 213 2.74 -18.68 -6.45
N GLY A 214 3.94 -18.24 -6.82
CA GLY A 214 4.26 -17.91 -8.19
C GLY A 214 5.37 -16.87 -8.30
N ARG A 215 5.77 -16.58 -9.54
CA ARG A 215 6.85 -15.62 -9.84
C ARG A 215 6.41 -14.18 -9.62
N GLU A 216 5.12 -13.93 -9.75
CA GLU A 216 4.47 -12.63 -9.61
C GLU A 216 4.35 -12.16 -8.15
N ALA A 217 4.44 -13.07 -7.19
CA ALA A 217 4.35 -12.71 -5.77
C ALA A 217 5.50 -11.78 -5.34
N VAL A 218 5.15 -10.76 -4.56
CA VAL A 218 6.04 -9.65 -4.20
C VAL A 218 6.73 -9.95 -2.88
N ALA A 219 8.07 -9.99 -2.87
CA ALA A 219 8.86 -10.15 -1.65
C ALA A 219 9.37 -8.81 -1.11
N ILE A 220 9.73 -7.89 -2.01
CA ILE A 220 10.06 -6.51 -1.68
C ILE A 220 9.22 -5.60 -2.58
N GLY A 221 8.49 -4.68 -1.98
CA GLY A 221 7.67 -3.71 -2.69
C GLY A 221 7.22 -2.58 -1.76
N ARG A 222 6.81 -1.45 -2.35
CA ARG A 222 6.32 -0.28 -1.61
C ARG A 222 4.88 0.01 -1.99
N GLN A 223 4.10 0.52 -1.04
CA GLN A 223 2.88 1.27 -1.32
C GLN A 223 2.77 2.48 -0.39
N GLY A 224 2.63 3.67 -0.97
CA GLY A 224 2.60 4.93 -0.21
C GLY A 224 3.82 5.03 0.73
N PRO A 225 3.63 5.23 2.04
CA PRO A 225 4.70 5.32 3.03
C PRO A 225 5.16 3.96 3.57
N PHE A 226 4.67 2.83 3.04
CA PHE A 226 4.98 1.49 3.55
C PHE A 226 5.86 0.71 2.58
N LEU A 227 6.88 0.03 3.09
CA LEU A 227 7.72 -0.90 2.35
C LEU A 227 7.64 -2.28 3.01
N LEU A 228 7.35 -3.30 2.21
CA LEU A 228 7.49 -4.70 2.63
C LEU A 228 8.93 -5.14 2.46
N TRP A 229 9.52 -5.62 3.54
CA TRP A 229 10.70 -6.48 3.52
C TRP A 229 10.25 -7.89 3.92
N GLY A 230 9.89 -8.72 2.93
CA GLY A 230 9.25 -10.00 3.17
C GLY A 230 10.14 -11.03 3.87
N PHE A 231 11.47 -10.89 3.79
CA PHE A 231 12.42 -11.85 4.33
C PHE A 231 12.45 -11.83 5.86
N ALA A 232 12.46 -13.02 6.47
CA ALA A 232 12.29 -13.18 7.92
C ALA A 232 13.58 -13.15 8.75
N ALA A 233 14.78 -13.23 8.17
CA ALA A 233 16.01 -13.33 8.95
C ALA A 233 16.25 -12.07 9.81
N ALA A 234 16.82 -12.26 11.00
CA ALA A 234 17.47 -11.19 11.74
C ALA A 234 18.82 -10.82 11.06
N PRO A 235 19.43 -9.66 11.36
CA PRO A 235 20.64 -9.17 10.67
C PRO A 235 21.82 -10.17 10.57
N ASN A 236 22.07 -10.98 11.59
CA ASN A 236 23.10 -12.02 11.62
C ASN A 236 22.76 -13.19 10.69
N GLY A 237 21.47 -13.42 10.45
CA GLY A 237 20.97 -14.40 9.49
C GLY A 237 20.96 -13.89 8.04
N MET A 238 21.17 -12.60 7.79
CA MET A 238 21.25 -12.02 6.45
C MET A 238 22.67 -12.13 5.86
N THR A 239 22.77 -12.17 4.53
CA THR A 239 24.05 -12.01 3.83
C THR A 239 24.58 -10.56 4.00
N PRO A 240 25.88 -10.29 3.78
CA PRO A 240 26.39 -8.91 3.81
C PRO A 240 25.65 -7.97 2.85
N SER A 241 25.37 -8.42 1.62
CA SER A 241 24.57 -7.68 0.64
C SER A 241 23.13 -7.51 1.12
N GLY A 242 22.52 -8.53 1.73
CA GLY A 242 21.17 -8.46 2.31
C GLY A 242 21.05 -7.42 3.42
N ARG A 243 22.03 -7.33 4.33
CA ARG A 243 22.10 -6.28 5.35
C ARG A 243 22.20 -4.89 4.75
N ASN A 244 23.05 -4.70 3.75
CA ASN A 244 23.19 -3.41 3.07
C ASN A 244 21.89 -2.99 2.38
N ALA A 245 21.25 -3.91 1.66
CA ALA A 245 19.96 -3.67 1.03
C ALA A 245 18.86 -3.35 2.06
N PHE A 246 18.85 -3.99 3.24
CA PHE A 246 17.89 -3.66 4.30
C PHE A 246 18.09 -2.22 4.82
N VAL A 247 19.33 -1.83 5.09
CA VAL A 247 19.67 -0.44 5.51
C VAL A 247 19.25 0.55 4.42
N ASN A 248 19.48 0.21 3.16
CA ASN A 248 19.06 1.03 2.04
C ASN A 248 17.53 1.13 1.93
N ALA A 249 16.79 0.04 2.20
CA ALA A 249 15.33 0.04 2.24
C ALA A 249 14.78 0.99 3.33
N VAL A 250 15.41 1.02 4.50
CA VAL A 250 15.06 1.96 5.58
C VAL A 250 15.34 3.41 5.16
N ALA A 251 16.49 3.69 4.54
CA ALA A 251 16.82 5.03 4.05
C ALA A 251 15.91 5.47 2.89
N TYR A 252 15.53 4.54 2.03
CA TYR A 252 14.64 4.74 0.91
C TYR A 252 13.22 5.11 1.35
N ILE A 253 12.63 4.32 2.26
CA ILE A 253 11.23 4.54 2.65
C ILE A 253 11.01 5.85 3.42
N ALA A 254 12.05 6.36 4.10
CA ALA A 254 12.01 7.65 4.80
C ALA A 254 11.54 8.82 3.90
N LYS A 255 11.83 8.74 2.60
CA LYS A 255 11.43 9.75 1.60
C LYS A 255 9.91 9.81 1.37
N PHE A 256 9.20 8.74 1.75
CA PHE A 256 7.77 8.63 1.54
C PHE A 256 6.97 8.95 2.80
N ASP A 257 7.60 9.48 3.86
CA ASP A 257 6.89 9.92 5.06
C ASP A 257 5.77 10.90 4.66
N ARG A 258 4.56 10.62 5.16
CA ARG A 258 3.32 11.37 4.88
C ARG A 258 2.87 11.37 3.43
N ARG A 259 3.37 10.46 2.59
CA ARG A 259 2.75 10.18 1.29
C ARG A 259 1.45 9.41 1.51
N PRO A 260 0.37 9.72 0.78
CA PRO A 260 -0.90 9.04 0.95
C PRO A 260 -0.87 7.64 0.33
N VAL A 261 -1.69 6.74 0.87
CA VAL A 261 -2.08 5.49 0.22
C VAL A 261 -3.27 5.81 -0.70
N LEU A 262 -3.08 5.70 -2.02
CA LEU A 262 -4.10 6.08 -3.00
C LEU A 262 -5.20 5.03 -3.14
N VAL A 263 -4.83 3.75 -3.05
CA VAL A 263 -5.73 2.61 -3.21
C VAL A 263 -5.68 1.72 -1.99
N ARG A 264 -6.87 1.41 -1.45
CA ARG A 264 -7.05 0.39 -0.41
C ARG A 264 -7.56 -0.88 -1.07
N LYS A 265 -6.95 -2.02 -0.77
CA LYS A 265 -7.34 -3.33 -1.31
C LYS A 265 -8.70 -3.75 -0.75
N THR A 266 -9.68 -3.89 -1.61
CA THR A 266 -11.06 -4.30 -1.30
C THR A 266 -11.53 -5.47 -2.17
N ALA A 267 -10.78 -5.81 -3.22
CA ALA A 267 -11.08 -6.88 -4.15
C ALA A 267 -9.82 -7.66 -4.57
N HIS A 268 -10.02 -8.82 -5.19
CA HIS A 268 -8.98 -9.48 -5.99
C HIS A 268 -8.92 -8.86 -7.39
N SER A 269 -7.73 -8.87 -8.01
CA SER A 269 -7.60 -8.50 -9.42
C SER A 269 -8.35 -9.48 -10.31
N ARG A 270 -8.86 -9.02 -11.46
CA ARG A 270 -9.56 -9.88 -12.43
C ARG A 270 -8.71 -11.03 -12.95
N ASP A 271 -7.40 -10.96 -12.82
CA ASP A 271 -6.48 -12.06 -13.17
C ASP A 271 -6.74 -13.31 -12.33
N TYR A 272 -7.23 -13.17 -11.10
CA TYR A 272 -7.63 -14.30 -10.27
C TYR A 272 -8.84 -15.05 -10.83
N ALA A 273 -9.69 -14.41 -11.64
CA ALA A 273 -10.81 -15.12 -12.29
C ALA A 273 -10.30 -16.22 -13.23
N LEU A 274 -9.23 -15.93 -13.97
CA LEU A 274 -8.58 -16.90 -14.84
C LEU A 274 -7.82 -17.94 -14.03
N LEU A 275 -7.07 -17.53 -12.99
CA LEU A 275 -6.38 -18.48 -12.12
C LEU A 275 -7.34 -19.47 -11.45
N TRP A 276 -8.50 -19.02 -10.98
CA TRP A 276 -9.51 -19.89 -10.38
C TRP A 276 -10.13 -20.84 -11.41
N ALA A 277 -10.45 -20.33 -12.61
CA ALA A 277 -10.96 -21.13 -13.71
C ALA A 277 -9.95 -22.18 -14.22
N GLU A 278 -8.66 -21.87 -14.19
CA GLU A 278 -7.60 -22.82 -14.50
C GLU A 278 -7.42 -23.83 -13.36
N SER A 279 -7.47 -23.38 -12.10
CA SER A 279 -7.28 -24.27 -10.95
C SER A 279 -8.38 -25.32 -10.84
N ILE A 280 -9.64 -24.99 -11.19
CA ILE A 280 -10.74 -25.96 -11.07
C ILE A 280 -10.59 -27.13 -12.04
N ALA A 281 -9.79 -27.00 -13.10
CA ALA A 281 -9.45 -28.12 -13.99
C ALA A 281 -8.74 -29.26 -13.25
N ARG A 282 -8.10 -28.98 -12.09
CA ARG A 282 -7.42 -29.97 -11.24
C ARG A 282 -8.31 -30.62 -10.18
N VAL A 283 -9.61 -30.30 -10.11
CA VAL A 283 -10.50 -30.75 -9.02
C VAL A 283 -10.46 -32.27 -8.78
N ALA A 284 -10.24 -33.07 -9.81
CA ALA A 284 -10.12 -34.52 -9.69
C ALA A 284 -8.82 -34.98 -9.02
N ASP A 285 -7.72 -34.28 -9.24
CA ASP A 285 -6.44 -34.56 -8.58
C ASP A 285 -6.43 -34.00 -7.17
N ASP A 286 -6.96 -32.78 -6.96
CA ASP A 286 -7.11 -32.19 -5.64
C ASP A 286 -8.02 -33.06 -4.74
N TYR A 287 -9.05 -33.71 -5.30
CA TYR A 287 -9.87 -34.70 -4.58
C TYR A 287 -9.06 -35.91 -4.11
N LYS A 288 -8.14 -36.43 -4.94
CA LYS A 288 -7.28 -37.57 -4.57
C LYS A 288 -6.35 -37.17 -3.43
N GLU A 289 -5.72 -36.00 -3.54
CA GLU A 289 -4.83 -35.46 -2.51
C GLU A 289 -5.58 -35.25 -1.17
N GLU A 290 -6.79 -34.69 -1.21
CA GLU A 290 -7.63 -34.51 -0.01
C GLU A 290 -8.03 -35.86 0.62
N CYS A 291 -8.42 -36.85 -0.20
CA CYS A 291 -8.73 -38.19 0.29
C CYS A 291 -7.52 -38.85 0.96
N GLU A 292 -6.33 -38.71 0.39
CA GLU A 292 -5.10 -39.22 0.96
C GLU A 292 -4.75 -38.52 2.26
N TYR A 293 -4.89 -37.19 2.32
CA TYR A 293 -4.70 -36.40 3.53
C TYR A 293 -5.64 -36.85 4.65
N ILE A 294 -6.96 -36.92 4.38
CA ILE A 294 -7.97 -37.37 5.36
C ILE A 294 -7.65 -38.77 5.88
N ARG A 295 -7.30 -39.71 5.00
CA ARG A 295 -6.91 -41.07 5.38
C ARG A 295 -5.66 -41.07 6.26
N SER A 296 -4.65 -40.28 5.91
CA SER A 296 -3.40 -40.17 6.66
C SER A 296 -3.61 -39.59 8.06
N GLU A 297 -4.43 -38.55 8.20
CA GLU A 297 -4.75 -37.94 9.49
C GLU A 297 -5.64 -38.86 10.35
N ASN A 298 -6.60 -39.57 9.75
CA ASN A 298 -7.38 -40.58 10.48
C ASN A 298 -6.51 -41.75 10.95
N LEU A 299 -5.53 -42.19 10.16
CA LEU A 299 -4.55 -43.19 10.59
C LEU A 299 -3.70 -42.67 11.76
N ARG A 300 -3.22 -41.42 11.67
CA ARG A 300 -2.46 -40.76 12.74
C ARG A 300 -3.27 -40.67 14.04
N ARG A 301 -4.56 -40.31 13.97
CA ARG A 301 -5.47 -40.30 15.13
C ARG A 301 -5.56 -41.69 15.77
N LYS A 302 -5.77 -42.74 14.98
CA LYS A 302 -5.82 -44.14 15.48
C LYS A 302 -4.54 -44.54 16.20
N GLN A 303 -3.38 -44.16 15.63
CA GLN A 303 -2.08 -44.41 16.25
C GLN A 303 -1.91 -43.65 17.58
N LEU A 304 -2.38 -42.40 17.66
CA LEU A 304 -2.34 -41.63 18.90
C LEU A 304 -3.27 -42.19 19.97
N VAL A 305 -4.48 -42.62 19.61
CA VAL A 305 -5.41 -43.30 20.53
C VAL A 305 -4.76 -44.56 21.13
N GLU A 306 -4.07 -45.36 20.31
CA GLU A 306 -3.36 -46.55 20.80
C GLU A 306 -2.17 -46.18 21.69
N ALA A 307 -1.34 -45.21 21.27
CA ALA A 307 -0.20 -44.75 22.06
C ALA A 307 -0.63 -44.19 23.43
N GLY A 308 -1.78 -43.51 23.48
CA GLY A 308 -2.38 -42.97 24.71
C GLY A 308 -2.75 -44.02 25.75
N LYS A 309 -2.90 -45.30 25.35
CA LYS A 309 -3.10 -46.43 26.28
C LYS A 309 -1.82 -46.81 27.02
N THR A 310 -0.66 -46.58 26.40
CA THR A 310 0.66 -47.00 26.93
C THR A 310 1.48 -45.86 27.53
N ARG A 311 1.21 -44.61 27.12
CA ARG A 311 1.92 -43.42 27.61
C ARG A 311 0.96 -42.23 27.71
N PRO A 312 1.20 -41.26 28.61
CA PRO A 312 0.51 -39.98 28.54
C PRO A 312 0.83 -39.27 27.22
N LEU A 313 -0.20 -38.73 26.58
CA LEU A 313 -0.07 -37.89 25.38
C LEU A 313 0.11 -36.42 25.78
N PRO A 314 1.00 -35.66 25.11
CA PRO A 314 1.01 -34.20 25.17
C PRO A 314 -0.38 -33.61 24.81
N PRO A 315 -0.71 -32.39 25.28
CA PRO A 315 -2.04 -31.81 25.09
C PRO A 315 -2.56 -31.79 23.65
N LEU A 316 -1.71 -31.46 22.66
CA LEU A 316 -2.11 -31.41 21.25
C LEU A 316 -2.36 -32.81 20.67
N GLU A 317 -1.52 -33.78 21.01
CA GLU A 317 -1.71 -35.18 20.61
C GLU A 317 -2.97 -35.76 21.23
N LYS A 318 -3.23 -35.42 22.50
CA LYS A 318 -4.45 -35.82 23.20
C LYS A 318 -5.69 -35.21 22.54
N ALA A 319 -5.68 -33.90 22.29
CA ALA A 319 -6.79 -33.23 21.61
C ALA A 319 -7.07 -33.83 20.22
N LEU A 320 -6.02 -34.18 19.47
CA LEU A 320 -6.16 -34.84 18.18
C LEU A 320 -6.72 -36.27 18.30
N ALA A 321 -6.28 -37.04 19.30
CA ALA A 321 -6.78 -38.38 19.57
C ALA A 321 -8.26 -38.40 20.03
N ASP A 322 -8.66 -37.38 20.79
CA ASP A 322 -10.03 -37.21 21.29
C ASP A 322 -11.00 -36.64 20.21
N SER A 323 -10.48 -36.17 19.07
CA SER A 323 -11.28 -35.62 17.98
C SER A 323 -11.91 -36.71 17.10
N PRO A 324 -13.12 -36.48 16.54
CA PRO A 324 -13.76 -37.46 15.65
C PRO A 324 -12.95 -37.70 14.37
N GLU A 325 -13.11 -38.88 13.77
CA GLU A 325 -12.55 -39.17 12.44
C GLU A 325 -13.13 -38.19 11.41
N MET A 326 -12.28 -37.73 10.50
CA MET A 326 -12.68 -36.88 9.38
C MET A 326 -13.42 -37.74 8.34
N PRO A 327 -14.63 -37.35 7.89
CA PRO A 327 -15.33 -38.09 6.85
C PRO A 327 -14.62 -37.91 5.51
N VAL A 328 -14.52 -38.98 4.71
CA VAL A 328 -14.04 -38.91 3.33
C VAL A 328 -15.24 -38.59 2.42
N PRO A 329 -15.28 -37.42 1.77
CA PRO A 329 -16.40 -37.05 0.90
C PRO A 329 -16.42 -37.90 -0.38
N SER A 330 -17.59 -38.05 -1.00
CA SER A 330 -17.67 -38.52 -2.38
C SER A 330 -17.06 -37.48 -3.34
N PHE A 331 -16.59 -37.93 -4.51
CA PHE A 331 -16.08 -37.01 -5.52
C PHE A 331 -17.13 -35.97 -5.92
N GLU A 332 -18.42 -36.36 -5.97
CA GLU A 332 -19.50 -35.44 -6.33
C GLU A 332 -19.68 -34.34 -5.29
N GLU A 333 -19.69 -34.68 -4.00
CA GLU A 333 -19.79 -33.68 -2.92
C GLU A 333 -18.59 -32.73 -2.92
N PHE A 334 -17.37 -33.28 -3.08
CA PHE A 334 -16.15 -32.49 -3.16
C PHE A 334 -16.17 -31.55 -4.37
N ARG A 335 -16.52 -32.07 -5.55
CA ARG A 335 -16.63 -31.28 -6.79
C ARG A 335 -17.65 -30.17 -6.64
N LYS A 336 -18.84 -30.45 -6.09
CA LYS A 336 -19.87 -29.43 -5.84
C LYS A 336 -19.37 -28.33 -4.91
N ALA A 337 -18.71 -28.71 -3.82
CA ALA A 337 -18.13 -27.75 -2.88
C ALA A 337 -17.02 -26.90 -3.52
N ALA A 338 -16.13 -27.51 -4.31
CA ALA A 338 -15.03 -26.80 -4.97
C ALA A 338 -15.53 -25.73 -5.96
N TYR A 339 -16.55 -26.06 -6.77
CA TYR A 339 -17.15 -25.07 -7.68
C TYR A 339 -17.92 -23.98 -6.92
N ALA A 340 -18.69 -24.33 -5.90
CA ALA A 340 -19.41 -23.37 -5.08
C ALA A 340 -18.48 -22.44 -4.28
N GLN A 341 -17.25 -22.87 -3.99
CA GLN A 341 -16.24 -22.06 -3.33
C GLN A 341 -15.63 -21.00 -4.26
N LEU A 342 -15.53 -21.29 -5.57
CA LEU A 342 -14.83 -20.42 -6.53
C LEU A 342 -15.78 -19.57 -7.38
N PHE A 343 -17.03 -19.99 -7.57
CA PHE A 343 -17.94 -19.39 -8.54
C PHE A 343 -19.33 -19.08 -7.95
N PRO A 344 -19.99 -18.01 -8.44
CA PRO A 344 -21.37 -17.70 -8.06
C PRO A 344 -22.33 -18.85 -8.37
N SER A 345 -23.37 -19.03 -7.55
CA SER A 345 -24.40 -20.05 -7.73
C SER A 345 -25.04 -20.01 -9.11
N GLU A 346 -25.35 -18.82 -9.62
CA GLU A 346 -25.99 -18.62 -10.92
C GLU A 346 -25.08 -19.06 -12.08
N LEU A 347 -23.77 -18.88 -11.91
CA LEU A 347 -22.78 -19.34 -12.89
C LEU A 347 -22.64 -20.87 -12.84
N VAL A 348 -22.68 -21.46 -11.64
CA VAL A 348 -22.64 -22.92 -11.47
C VAL A 348 -23.90 -23.58 -12.04
N GLU A 349 -25.07 -23.00 -11.83
CA GLU A 349 -26.33 -23.48 -12.39
C GLU A 349 -26.34 -23.42 -13.92
N SER A 350 -25.76 -22.37 -14.52
CA SER A 350 -25.75 -22.18 -15.97
C SER A 350 -24.67 -23.00 -16.70
N LEU A 351 -23.46 -23.10 -16.16
CA LEU A 351 -22.34 -23.78 -16.81
C LEU A 351 -22.20 -25.25 -16.38
N GLY A 352 -22.72 -25.61 -15.21
CA GLY A 352 -22.53 -26.92 -14.59
C GLY A 352 -21.09 -27.13 -14.10
N TYR A 353 -20.67 -28.38 -13.95
CA TYR A 353 -19.35 -28.76 -13.40
C TYR A 353 -18.35 -29.11 -14.52
N ASP A 354 -18.15 -28.19 -15.46
CA ASP A 354 -17.25 -28.33 -16.62
C ASP A 354 -16.22 -27.19 -16.62
N ALA A 355 -14.99 -27.48 -16.19
CA ALA A 355 -13.92 -26.49 -16.01
C ALA A 355 -13.63 -25.67 -17.28
N SER A 356 -13.69 -26.28 -18.47
CA SER A 356 -13.39 -25.60 -19.73
C SER A 356 -14.37 -24.47 -20.04
N LYS A 357 -15.63 -24.60 -19.62
CA LYS A 357 -16.63 -23.54 -19.79
C LYS A 357 -16.34 -22.30 -18.95
N TYR A 358 -15.80 -22.46 -17.74
CA TYR A 358 -15.47 -21.33 -16.87
C TYR A 358 -14.27 -20.56 -17.42
N LEU A 359 -13.25 -21.27 -17.91
CA LEU A 359 -12.11 -20.61 -18.53
C LEU A 359 -12.54 -19.78 -19.75
N ALA A 360 -13.33 -20.37 -20.64
CA ALA A 360 -13.89 -19.66 -21.80
C ALA A 360 -14.75 -18.46 -21.38
N TYR A 361 -15.65 -18.65 -20.41
CA TYR A 361 -16.52 -17.60 -19.89
C TYR A 361 -15.73 -16.41 -19.34
N TYR A 362 -14.74 -16.66 -18.48
CA TYR A 362 -13.95 -15.58 -17.88
C TYR A 362 -12.99 -14.92 -18.87
N GLN A 363 -12.48 -15.65 -19.87
CA GLN A 363 -11.69 -15.07 -20.96
C GLN A 363 -12.52 -14.12 -21.82
N GLU A 364 -13.72 -14.54 -22.23
CA GLU A 364 -14.63 -13.74 -23.05
C GLU A 364 -15.11 -12.47 -22.31
N ASN A 365 -15.44 -12.62 -21.03
CA ASN A 365 -16.06 -11.56 -20.24
C ASN A 365 -15.06 -10.69 -19.45
N ARG A 366 -13.75 -10.98 -19.55
CA ARG A 366 -12.69 -10.33 -18.75
C ARG A 366 -12.77 -8.80 -18.66
N PRO A 367 -13.07 -8.05 -19.74
CA PRO A 367 -13.15 -6.58 -19.67
C PRO A 367 -14.27 -6.04 -18.79
N TYR A 368 -15.30 -6.85 -18.51
CA TYR A 368 -16.53 -6.47 -17.83
C TYR A 368 -16.68 -7.13 -16.45
N LEU A 369 -15.64 -7.85 -15.99
CA LEU A 369 -15.67 -8.47 -14.66
C LEU A 369 -15.55 -7.42 -13.55
N THR A 370 -16.31 -7.64 -12.49
CA THR A 370 -16.19 -6.96 -11.19
C THR A 370 -16.05 -8.01 -10.08
N TYR A 371 -15.86 -7.59 -8.83
CA TYR A 371 -15.73 -8.50 -7.70
C TYR A 371 -16.75 -8.17 -6.62
N GLN A 372 -17.64 -9.11 -6.31
CA GLN A 372 -18.76 -8.94 -5.38
C GLN A 372 -18.99 -10.24 -4.62
N ASN A 373 -19.27 -10.15 -3.31
CA ASN A 373 -19.58 -11.31 -2.47
C ASN A 373 -18.57 -12.47 -2.60
N HIS A 374 -17.29 -12.13 -2.69
CA HIS A 374 -16.18 -13.06 -2.88
C HIS A 374 -16.05 -13.72 -4.26
N TYR A 375 -16.84 -13.32 -5.24
CA TYR A 375 -16.81 -13.88 -6.60
C TYR A 375 -16.55 -12.83 -7.68
N PHE A 376 -16.00 -13.30 -8.81
CA PHE A 376 -15.98 -12.53 -10.04
C PHE A 376 -17.32 -12.64 -10.75
N VAL A 377 -17.98 -11.50 -10.93
CA VAL A 377 -19.30 -11.38 -11.56
C VAL A 377 -19.23 -10.44 -12.75
N LEU A 378 -20.11 -10.66 -13.72
CA LEU A 378 -20.21 -9.82 -14.90
C LEU A 378 -20.96 -8.52 -14.60
N ASP A 379 -20.46 -7.40 -15.11
CA ASP A 379 -21.21 -6.14 -15.14
C ASP A 379 -21.97 -6.00 -16.47
N ASP A 380 -23.27 -6.28 -16.42
CA ASP A 380 -24.16 -6.19 -17.58
C ASP A 380 -24.32 -4.76 -18.11
N ASP A 381 -24.22 -3.73 -17.27
CA ASP A 381 -24.30 -2.33 -17.72
C ASP A 381 -23.07 -2.00 -18.59
N ALA A 382 -21.87 -2.36 -18.12
CA ALA A 382 -20.63 -2.12 -18.87
C ALA A 382 -20.57 -2.99 -20.14
N ARG A 383 -21.03 -4.25 -20.06
CA ARG A 383 -21.14 -5.13 -21.22
C ARG A 383 -22.11 -4.59 -22.27
N ALA A 384 -23.27 -4.06 -21.86
CA ALA A 384 -24.25 -3.47 -22.77
C ALA A 384 -23.71 -2.21 -23.49
N VAL A 385 -22.85 -1.43 -22.81
CA VAL A 385 -22.12 -0.31 -23.44
C VAL A 385 -21.03 -0.80 -24.39
N GLY A 386 -20.47 -1.99 -24.14
CA GLY A 386 -19.41 -2.58 -24.96
C GLY A 386 -18.01 -2.02 -24.68
N ILE A 387 -17.85 -1.18 -23.65
CA ILE A 387 -16.56 -0.61 -23.25
C ILE A 387 -16.16 -1.23 -21.90
N GLY A 388 -14.96 -1.81 -21.85
CA GLY A 388 -14.44 -2.47 -20.64
C GLY A 388 -14.33 -1.50 -19.46
N ASN A 389 -14.51 -2.01 -18.24
CA ASN A 389 -14.62 -1.15 -17.06
C ASN A 389 -13.33 -0.44 -16.65
N SER A 390 -12.17 -0.96 -17.06
CA SER A 390 -10.87 -0.32 -16.86
C SER A 390 -10.53 0.72 -17.93
N ASP A 391 -11.32 0.80 -18.99
CA ASP A 391 -11.10 1.75 -20.08
C ASP A 391 -11.77 3.08 -19.73
N PRO A 392 -11.01 4.18 -19.62
CA PRO A 392 -11.56 5.47 -19.22
C PRO A 392 -12.55 6.05 -20.25
N ARG A 393 -12.59 5.51 -21.48
CA ARG A 393 -13.65 5.81 -22.47
C ARG A 393 -15.05 5.42 -21.99
N LEU A 394 -15.17 4.52 -21.02
CA LEU A 394 -16.45 4.20 -20.39
C LEU A 394 -17.02 5.45 -19.69
N LEU A 395 -16.18 6.21 -18.99
CA LEU A 395 -16.59 7.45 -18.33
C LEU A 395 -16.94 8.53 -19.37
N ASP A 396 -16.12 8.66 -20.42
CA ASP A 396 -16.37 9.58 -21.54
C ASP A 396 -17.76 9.31 -22.16
N HIS A 397 -18.08 8.03 -22.41
CA HIS A 397 -19.38 7.60 -22.93
C HIS A 397 -20.53 7.95 -21.98
N CYS A 398 -20.40 7.63 -20.70
CA CYS A 398 -21.46 7.90 -19.73
C CYS A 398 -21.74 9.40 -19.59
N VAL A 399 -20.70 10.24 -19.55
CA VAL A 399 -20.87 11.70 -19.49
C VAL A 399 -21.55 12.24 -20.75
N ALA A 400 -21.20 11.74 -21.94
CA ALA A 400 -21.87 12.13 -23.18
C ALA A 400 -23.36 11.71 -23.20
N CYS A 401 -23.70 10.57 -22.60
CA CYS A 401 -25.09 10.13 -22.41
C CYS A 401 -25.87 11.09 -21.50
N LEU A 402 -25.25 11.56 -20.41
CA LEU A 402 -25.81 12.57 -19.53
C LEU A 402 -26.03 13.92 -20.24
N GLU A 403 -25.06 14.37 -21.05
CA GLU A 403 -25.17 15.61 -21.84
C GLU A 403 -26.33 15.59 -22.84
N ARG A 404 -26.57 14.43 -23.47
CA ARG A 404 -27.60 14.26 -24.50
C ARG A 404 -28.96 13.85 -23.93
N GLY A 405 -29.04 13.52 -22.64
CA GLY A 405 -30.26 12.99 -22.03
C GLY A 405 -30.64 11.59 -22.51
N VAL A 406 -29.68 10.76 -22.93
CA VAL A 406 -29.91 9.40 -23.44
C VAL A 406 -29.34 8.38 -22.45
N ASP A 407 -30.08 7.32 -22.16
CA ASP A 407 -29.67 6.24 -21.25
C ASP A 407 -29.09 6.72 -19.91
N VAL A 408 -29.66 7.82 -19.41
CA VAL A 408 -29.19 8.55 -18.23
C VAL A 408 -29.08 7.64 -17.02
N ALA A 409 -30.03 6.72 -16.84
CA ALA A 409 -30.05 5.80 -15.70
C ALA A 409 -28.84 4.85 -15.69
N ARG A 410 -28.48 4.25 -16.83
CA ARG A 410 -27.30 3.37 -16.93
C ARG A 410 -26.02 4.17 -16.78
N ALA A 411 -25.92 5.29 -17.48
CA ALA A 411 -24.76 6.18 -17.42
C ALA A 411 -24.47 6.61 -15.97
N THR A 412 -25.50 7.05 -15.23
CA THR A 412 -25.35 7.42 -13.82
C THR A 412 -24.91 6.24 -12.96
N ARG A 413 -25.50 5.05 -13.11
CA ARG A 413 -25.08 3.85 -12.34
C ARG A 413 -23.62 3.50 -12.59
N LEU A 414 -23.17 3.52 -13.85
CA LEU A 414 -21.79 3.23 -14.23
C LEU A 414 -20.82 4.28 -13.66
N LEU A 415 -21.16 5.57 -13.79
CA LEU A 415 -20.37 6.66 -13.24
C LEU A 415 -20.21 6.52 -11.72
N MET A 416 -21.31 6.33 -10.98
CA MET A 416 -21.25 6.11 -9.52
C MET A 416 -20.43 4.87 -9.16
N ARG A 417 -20.65 3.74 -9.84
CA ARG A 417 -19.96 2.48 -9.57
C ARG A 417 -18.46 2.59 -9.76
N TYR A 418 -18.04 3.19 -10.87
CA TYR A 418 -16.64 3.20 -11.30
C TYR A 418 -15.84 4.40 -10.80
N THR A 419 -16.47 5.40 -10.19
CA THR A 419 -15.75 6.57 -9.65
C THR A 419 -15.93 6.72 -8.14
N GLY A 420 -17.00 6.13 -7.58
CA GLY A 420 -17.40 6.36 -6.19
C GLY A 420 -18.03 7.73 -5.94
N GLU A 421 -18.19 8.55 -6.98
CA GLU A 421 -18.81 9.87 -6.90
C GLU A 421 -20.34 9.76 -6.89
N GLU A 422 -21.03 10.70 -6.23
CA GLU A 422 -22.48 10.72 -6.09
C GLU A 422 -23.07 12.10 -6.43
N PHE A 423 -22.67 12.67 -7.58
CA PHE A 423 -23.21 13.97 -7.98
C PHE A 423 -24.71 13.88 -8.31
N ALA A 424 -25.46 14.90 -7.91
CA ALA A 424 -26.91 14.93 -8.00
C ALA A 424 -27.41 15.28 -9.41
N THR A 425 -26.64 16.03 -10.20
CA THR A 425 -27.09 16.49 -11.51
C THR A 425 -26.08 16.27 -12.65
N PRO A 426 -26.54 16.06 -13.91
CA PRO A 426 -25.68 15.91 -15.08
C PRO A 426 -24.57 16.96 -15.25
N PRO A 427 -24.82 18.27 -15.07
CA PRO A 427 -23.77 19.29 -15.17
C PRO A 427 -22.60 19.08 -14.21
N GLU A 428 -22.85 18.49 -13.03
CA GLU A 428 -21.81 18.23 -12.04
C GLU A 428 -20.88 17.10 -12.48
N TRP A 429 -21.46 16.02 -13.03
CA TRP A 429 -20.70 14.93 -13.66
C TRP A 429 -19.84 15.44 -14.80
N ILE A 430 -20.40 16.27 -15.69
CA ILE A 430 -19.69 16.84 -16.85
C ILE A 430 -18.50 17.70 -16.38
N SER A 431 -18.73 18.56 -15.40
CA SER A 431 -17.71 19.45 -14.86
C SER A 431 -16.59 18.66 -14.19
N TRP A 432 -16.93 17.74 -13.27
CA TRP A 432 -15.96 16.89 -12.60
C TRP A 432 -15.13 16.08 -13.59
N HIS A 433 -15.77 15.49 -14.60
CA HIS A 433 -15.09 14.67 -15.59
C HIS A 433 -14.10 15.50 -16.41
N ARG A 434 -14.52 16.66 -16.94
CA ARG A 434 -13.64 17.58 -17.69
C ARG A 434 -12.38 17.95 -16.89
N MET A 435 -12.53 18.06 -15.57
CA MET A 435 -11.49 18.50 -14.64
C MET A 435 -10.54 17.39 -14.19
N SER A 436 -11.04 16.16 -14.06
CA SER A 436 -10.31 15.04 -13.45
C SER A 436 -9.80 14.00 -14.46
N ARG A 437 -10.40 13.94 -15.65
CA ARG A 437 -10.22 12.86 -16.63
C ARG A 437 -8.76 12.56 -17.02
N ALA A 438 -7.89 13.57 -17.01
CA ALA A 438 -6.47 13.41 -17.34
C ALA A 438 -5.65 12.74 -16.22
N ASP A 439 -6.14 12.76 -14.98
CA ASP A 439 -5.42 12.23 -13.81
C ASP A 439 -6.00 10.91 -13.30
N LEU A 440 -7.02 10.38 -13.96
CA LEU A 440 -7.66 9.13 -13.53
C LEU A 440 -6.82 7.91 -13.92
N PHE A 441 -6.64 7.00 -12.98
CA PHE A 441 -6.09 5.65 -13.19
C PHE A 441 -7.09 4.62 -12.64
N PHE A 442 -7.08 3.40 -13.19
CA PHE A 442 -7.99 2.34 -12.77
C PHE A 442 -7.28 1.33 -11.88
N SER A 443 -7.93 0.87 -10.81
CA SER A 443 -7.45 -0.22 -9.96
C SER A 443 -8.50 -1.33 -9.85
N ASP A 444 -8.10 -2.56 -10.18
CA ASP A 444 -8.93 -3.73 -9.93
C ASP A 444 -9.06 -3.97 -8.43
N VAL A 445 -7.92 -4.00 -7.74
CA VAL A 445 -7.85 -4.37 -6.32
C VAL A 445 -8.45 -3.30 -5.41
N GLY A 446 -8.57 -2.06 -5.90
CA GLY A 446 -9.35 -0.98 -5.30
C GLY A 446 -10.87 -1.18 -5.36
N GLY A 447 -11.35 -2.30 -5.92
CA GLY A 447 -12.77 -2.57 -6.08
C GLY A 447 -13.29 -2.16 -7.45
N PHE A 448 -12.43 -2.29 -8.48
CA PHE A 448 -12.76 -2.01 -9.87
C PHE A 448 -13.23 -0.57 -10.07
N ARG A 449 -12.37 0.41 -9.76
CA ARG A 449 -12.72 1.84 -9.84
C ARG A 449 -11.58 2.68 -10.41
N PHE A 450 -11.95 3.86 -10.94
CA PHE A 450 -11.04 4.95 -11.25
C PHE A 450 -10.75 5.79 -10.01
N TYR A 451 -9.47 6.15 -9.86
CA TYR A 451 -8.88 6.94 -8.79
C TYR A 451 -8.10 8.11 -9.41
N GLY A 452 -7.92 9.22 -8.70
CA GLY A 452 -7.08 10.34 -9.15
C GLY A 452 -5.62 10.24 -8.69
N ASN A 453 -4.66 10.58 -9.58
CA ASN A 453 -3.21 10.56 -9.33
C ASN A 453 -2.74 11.47 -8.18
N VAL A 454 -3.48 12.55 -7.90
CA VAL A 454 -3.12 13.53 -6.87
C VAL A 454 -4.05 13.39 -5.68
N GLY A 455 -3.95 12.25 -4.99
CA GLY A 455 -4.35 12.09 -3.59
C GLY A 455 -5.73 12.60 -3.19
N LEU A 456 -6.75 12.55 -4.05
CA LEU A 456 -8.11 12.95 -3.69
C LEU A 456 -9.16 11.96 -4.22
N THR A 457 -9.08 10.73 -3.73
CA THR A 457 -10.22 9.82 -3.70
C THR A 457 -11.03 10.03 -2.42
N GLU A 458 -12.20 9.39 -2.32
CA GLU A 458 -13.10 9.29 -1.16
C GLU A 458 -12.38 9.37 0.20
N THR A 459 -11.19 8.77 0.34
CA THR A 459 -10.38 8.75 1.55
C THR A 459 -9.79 10.10 1.94
N VAL A 460 -9.30 10.92 1.01
CA VAL A 460 -8.80 12.27 1.34
C VAL A 460 -9.94 13.26 1.47
N ARG A 461 -11.06 13.08 0.76
CA ARG A 461 -12.31 13.75 1.16
C ARG A 461 -12.68 13.37 2.58
N ARG A 462 -12.84 12.09 2.90
CA ARG A 462 -13.18 11.61 4.26
C ARG A 462 -12.17 12.03 5.32
N ARG A 463 -10.86 12.11 5.03
CA ARG A 463 -9.85 12.62 5.98
C ARG A 463 -9.96 14.14 6.13
N ALA A 464 -10.02 14.86 5.01
CA ALA A 464 -10.27 16.29 5.03
C ALA A 464 -11.54 16.57 5.82
N LEU A 465 -12.56 15.68 5.74
CA LEU A 465 -13.84 15.68 6.47
C LEU A 465 -13.72 15.31 7.96
N ALA A 466 -12.89 14.31 8.30
CA ALA A 466 -12.72 13.73 9.63
C ALA A 466 -11.74 14.49 10.54
N ARG A 467 -10.82 15.29 9.98
CA ARG A 467 -10.08 16.26 10.78
C ARG A 467 -11.09 17.25 11.36
N SER A 468 -11.08 17.34 12.70
CA SER A 468 -11.88 18.30 13.48
C SER A 468 -11.60 19.71 12.97
N ILE A 469 -12.42 20.16 12.03
CA ILE A 469 -12.58 21.57 11.76
C ILE A 469 -13.42 22.07 12.92
N GLN A 470 -12.96 23.15 13.57
CA GLN A 470 -13.73 23.84 14.60
C GLN A 470 -15.20 23.93 14.19
N GLU A 471 -16.11 23.66 15.11
CA GLU A 471 -17.53 23.70 14.82
C GLU A 471 -17.96 25.07 14.28
N THR A 472 -18.88 25.04 13.32
CA THR A 472 -19.54 26.23 12.81
C THR A 472 -20.51 26.76 13.86
N SER A 473 -20.67 28.08 13.94
CA SER A 473 -21.66 28.73 14.81
C SER A 473 -22.51 29.71 14.02
N GLU A 474 -23.59 30.21 14.61
CA GLU A 474 -24.44 31.21 13.96
C GLU A 474 -23.71 32.52 13.63
N SER A 475 -22.75 32.92 14.47
CA SER A 475 -21.88 34.09 14.26
C SER A 475 -20.66 33.81 13.38
N ARG A 476 -20.36 32.53 13.13
CA ARG A 476 -19.26 32.07 12.27
C ARG A 476 -19.71 30.84 11.47
N PRO A 477 -20.59 31.05 10.47
CA PRO A 477 -21.24 29.95 9.76
C PRO A 477 -20.31 29.25 8.77
N VAL A 478 -19.14 29.82 8.47
CA VAL A 478 -18.15 29.24 7.56
C VAL A 478 -16.82 29.07 8.28
N VAL A 479 -16.28 27.86 8.23
CA VAL A 479 -14.94 27.54 8.73
C VAL A 479 -14.09 26.99 7.59
N LEU A 480 -12.84 27.43 7.53
CA LEU A 480 -11.91 27.11 6.46
C LEU A 480 -10.76 26.23 6.95
N HIS A 481 -10.29 25.35 6.08
CA HIS A 481 -9.07 24.58 6.28
C HIS A 481 -8.30 24.48 4.95
N ALA A 482 -6.97 24.51 5.01
CA ALA A 482 -6.11 24.31 3.85
C ALA A 482 -5.03 23.28 4.13
N GLU A 483 -4.82 22.37 3.19
CA GLU A 483 -3.72 21.40 3.21
C GLU A 483 -3.15 21.20 1.81
N ILE A 484 -1.88 20.82 1.74
CA ILE A 484 -1.25 20.37 0.49
C ILE A 484 -1.10 18.86 0.57
N THR A 485 -1.58 18.18 -0.46
CA THR A 485 -1.47 16.73 -0.61
C THR A 485 -0.72 16.39 -1.91
N PRO A 486 0.33 15.56 -1.86
CA PRO A 486 1.00 15.06 -0.65
C PRO A 486 1.65 16.20 0.18
N ALA A 487 1.82 15.98 1.50
CA ALA A 487 2.44 16.96 2.40
C ALA A 487 3.96 17.11 2.17
N THR A 488 4.55 16.18 1.41
CA THR A 488 5.95 16.13 1.01
C THR A 488 6.04 15.95 -0.50
N ALA A 489 6.97 16.63 -1.16
CA ALA A 489 7.20 16.46 -2.60
C ALA A 489 8.62 16.78 -3.04
N GLU A 490 9.03 16.26 -4.19
CA GLU A 490 10.30 16.57 -4.84
C GLU A 490 10.16 17.62 -5.95
N PRO A 491 11.23 18.36 -6.30
CA PRO A 491 11.25 19.23 -7.48
C PRO A 491 10.86 18.50 -8.77
N GLY A 492 9.82 18.97 -9.42
CA GLY A 492 9.22 18.37 -10.62
C GLY A 492 7.92 17.61 -10.36
N GLU A 493 7.59 17.30 -9.10
CA GLU A 493 6.30 16.67 -8.77
C GLU A 493 5.14 17.69 -8.80
N ILE A 494 3.95 17.17 -9.07
CA ILE A 494 2.70 17.93 -8.96
C ILE A 494 2.06 17.60 -7.61
N VAL A 495 1.72 18.63 -6.85
CA VAL A 495 0.94 18.53 -5.61
C VAL A 495 -0.40 19.25 -5.76
N THR A 496 -1.36 18.95 -4.88
CA THR A 496 -2.65 19.61 -4.85
C THR A 496 -2.82 20.41 -3.57
N LEU A 497 -3.04 21.72 -3.71
CA LEU A 497 -3.59 22.55 -2.63
C LEU A 497 -5.08 22.29 -2.53
N VAL A 498 -5.53 21.88 -1.35
CA VAL A 498 -6.93 21.59 -1.02
C VAL A 498 -7.42 22.62 -0.02
N VAL A 499 -8.54 23.28 -0.33
CA VAL A 499 -9.17 24.27 0.54
C VAL A 499 -10.60 23.84 0.82
N ARG A 500 -10.88 23.48 2.07
CA ARG A 500 -12.18 23.04 2.56
C ARG A 500 -12.94 24.21 3.19
N LEU A 501 -14.19 24.36 2.77
CA LEU A 501 -15.19 25.23 3.38
C LEU A 501 -16.22 24.31 4.05
N ARG A 502 -16.39 24.44 5.37
CA ARG A 502 -17.53 23.86 6.09
C ARG A 502 -18.53 24.96 6.39
N ILE A 503 -19.75 24.81 5.90
CA ILE A 503 -20.84 25.77 5.99
C ILE A 503 -21.92 25.19 6.90
N ALA A 504 -22.35 25.96 7.90
CA ALA A 504 -23.38 25.57 8.86
C ALA A 504 -24.67 25.14 8.16
N THR A 505 -25.39 24.18 8.75
CA THR A 505 -26.72 23.78 8.27
C THR A 505 -27.65 25.00 8.19
N GLY A 506 -28.39 25.15 7.09
CA GLY A 506 -29.25 26.30 6.84
C GLY A 506 -28.53 27.54 6.30
N TRP A 507 -27.19 27.52 6.23
CA TRP A 507 -26.39 28.58 5.62
C TRP A 507 -25.85 28.18 4.25
N HIS A 508 -25.52 29.19 3.46
CA HIS A 508 -24.86 29.04 2.16
C HIS A 508 -23.88 30.20 1.89
N VAL A 509 -22.98 29.98 0.94
CA VAL A 509 -22.17 31.06 0.31
C VAL A 509 -22.42 31.07 -1.19
N TYR A 510 -22.23 32.20 -1.83
CA TYR A 510 -22.43 32.28 -3.29
C TYR A 510 -21.23 31.64 -4.02
N ALA A 511 -21.51 30.66 -4.86
CA ALA A 511 -20.54 30.03 -5.76
C ALA A 511 -20.27 30.93 -6.98
N ALA A 512 -21.35 31.47 -7.56
CA ALA A 512 -21.31 32.50 -8.59
C ALA A 512 -22.51 33.44 -8.44
N ALA A 513 -22.29 34.72 -8.70
CA ALA A 513 -23.32 35.75 -8.61
C ALA A 513 -23.11 36.79 -9.74
N PRO A 514 -24.17 37.23 -10.45
CA PRO A 514 -24.07 38.34 -11.39
C PRO A 514 -23.61 39.61 -10.69
N LEU A 515 -22.78 40.43 -11.34
CA LEU A 515 -22.29 41.72 -10.84
C LEU A 515 -23.41 42.62 -10.28
N GLN A 516 -24.60 42.54 -10.88
CA GLN A 516 -25.77 43.37 -10.55
C GLN A 516 -26.54 42.89 -9.31
N SER A 517 -26.27 41.67 -8.82
CA SER A 517 -27.01 41.07 -7.70
C SER A 517 -26.61 41.64 -6.32
N GLY A 518 -25.51 42.40 -6.24
CA GLY A 518 -24.95 42.90 -4.98
C GLY A 518 -24.29 41.84 -4.10
N SER A 519 -24.50 40.55 -4.37
CA SER A 519 -23.89 39.44 -3.63
C SER A 519 -22.41 39.21 -3.99
N GLN A 520 -21.59 38.92 -2.99
CA GLN A 520 -20.17 38.59 -3.22
C GLN A 520 -19.99 37.08 -3.43
N ALA A 521 -19.62 36.69 -4.64
CA ALA A 521 -19.22 35.32 -4.96
C ALA A 521 -17.95 34.92 -4.21
N THR A 522 -17.84 33.64 -3.88
CA THR A 522 -16.70 33.05 -3.19
C THR A 522 -15.46 33.13 -4.07
N GLN A 523 -14.47 33.89 -3.62
CA GLN A 523 -13.20 34.08 -4.29
C GLN A 523 -12.08 33.45 -3.47
N ILE A 524 -11.12 32.87 -4.18
CA ILE A 524 -9.92 32.28 -3.58
C ILE A 524 -8.69 32.89 -4.25
N CYS A 525 -7.80 33.39 -3.42
CA CYS A 525 -6.52 33.93 -3.84
C CYS A 525 -5.43 33.19 -3.07
N MET A 526 -4.49 32.61 -3.81
CA MET A 526 -3.30 31.98 -3.24
C MET A 526 -2.12 32.90 -3.51
N GLU A 527 -1.44 33.30 -2.44
CA GLU A 527 -0.15 33.98 -2.54
C GLU A 527 0.91 32.88 -2.74
N ALA A 528 1.04 32.40 -3.97
CA ALA A 528 1.93 31.28 -4.30
C ALA A 528 3.40 31.70 -4.09
N PRO A 529 4.19 30.95 -3.29
CA PRO A 529 5.64 31.05 -3.37
C PRO A 529 6.11 30.87 -4.82
N PRO A 530 7.13 31.60 -5.29
CA PRO A 530 7.65 31.48 -6.67
C PRO A 530 7.98 30.03 -7.07
N GLU A 531 8.31 29.19 -6.09
CA GLU A 531 8.68 27.79 -6.25
C GLU A 531 7.48 26.86 -6.44
N LEU A 532 6.25 27.30 -6.16
CA LEU A 532 5.03 26.54 -6.38
C LEU A 532 4.26 27.14 -7.56
N ILE A 533 4.43 26.54 -8.73
CA ILE A 533 3.93 27.08 -10.00
C ILE A 533 2.49 26.58 -10.22
N PRO A 534 1.48 27.47 -10.25
CA PRO A 534 0.10 27.10 -10.55
C PRO A 534 -0.04 26.36 -11.88
N ARG A 535 -0.81 25.27 -11.90
CA ARG A 535 -1.10 24.49 -13.11
C ARG A 535 -2.61 24.41 -13.32
N GLY A 536 -3.08 25.07 -14.39
CA GLY A 536 -4.50 25.13 -14.75
C GLY A 536 -5.29 26.11 -13.89
N GLU A 537 -6.61 25.98 -13.90
CA GLU A 537 -7.51 26.78 -13.06
C GLU A 537 -7.76 26.09 -11.70
N TRP A 538 -8.41 26.81 -10.79
CA TRP A 538 -8.95 26.21 -9.57
C TRP A 538 -10.06 25.22 -9.92
N LEU A 539 -9.93 24.00 -9.42
CA LEU A 539 -10.98 23.01 -9.47
C LEU A 539 -12.01 23.31 -8.39
N ARG A 540 -13.24 23.62 -8.80
CA ARG A 540 -14.36 23.95 -7.91
C ARG A 540 -15.52 23.00 -8.19
N PRO A 541 -16.28 22.56 -7.18
CA PRO A 541 -17.54 21.90 -7.46
C PRO A 541 -18.48 22.92 -8.10
N PRO A 542 -19.43 22.47 -8.91
CA PRO A 542 -20.50 23.33 -9.40
C PRO A 542 -21.33 23.86 -8.23
N GLY A 543 -21.77 25.12 -8.34
CA GLY A 543 -22.73 25.68 -7.41
C GLY A 543 -24.14 25.16 -7.69
N LYS A 544 -24.94 24.96 -6.64
CA LYS A 544 -26.35 24.63 -6.78
C LYS A 544 -27.11 25.86 -7.31
N PRO A 545 -28.00 25.71 -8.30
CA PRO A 545 -28.83 26.82 -8.76
C PRO A 545 -29.57 27.50 -7.61
N PHE A 546 -29.60 28.83 -7.65
CA PHE A 546 -30.27 29.69 -6.68
C PHE A 546 -30.99 30.84 -7.41
N GLU A 547 -31.83 31.57 -6.68
CA GLU A 547 -32.68 32.61 -7.24
C GLU A 547 -31.88 33.68 -8.00
N SER A 548 -32.51 34.25 -9.04
CA SER A 548 -31.95 35.37 -9.81
C SER A 548 -30.60 35.06 -10.49
N GLY A 549 -30.43 33.84 -10.99
CA GLY A 549 -29.24 33.42 -11.73
C GLY A 549 -27.97 33.26 -10.88
N ARG A 550 -28.12 33.24 -9.55
CA ARG A 550 -27.03 32.96 -8.61
C ARG A 550 -26.86 31.45 -8.47
N THR A 551 -25.69 31.03 -8.03
CA THR A 551 -25.46 29.66 -7.58
C THR A 551 -24.81 29.67 -6.21
N ILE A 552 -25.08 28.64 -5.41
CA ILE A 552 -24.67 28.58 -4.01
C ILE A 552 -23.91 27.29 -3.68
N TYR A 553 -23.05 27.40 -2.67
CA TYR A 553 -22.43 26.30 -1.96
C TYR A 553 -23.10 26.14 -0.59
N SER A 554 -23.35 24.91 -0.18
CA SER A 554 -23.87 24.57 1.15
C SER A 554 -23.26 23.26 1.65
N GLY A 555 -23.23 23.07 2.97
CA GLY A 555 -22.56 21.92 3.58
C GLY A 555 -21.05 22.02 3.44
N GLU A 556 -20.43 20.99 2.85
CA GLU A 556 -18.97 20.91 2.71
C GLU A 556 -18.54 21.06 1.27
N VAL A 557 -17.61 21.99 1.03
CA VAL A 557 -17.12 22.35 -0.29
C VAL A 557 -15.61 22.26 -0.31
N ILE A 558 -15.07 21.63 -1.35
CA ILE A 558 -13.64 21.41 -1.52
C ILE A 558 -13.20 22.10 -2.81
N LEU A 559 -12.32 23.08 -2.68
CA LEU A 559 -11.66 23.76 -3.79
C LEU A 559 -10.24 23.20 -3.91
N GLN A 560 -9.76 22.98 -5.14
CA GLN A 560 -8.45 22.39 -5.35
C GLN A 560 -7.65 23.18 -6.39
N HIS A 561 -6.33 23.16 -6.26
CA HIS A 561 -5.45 23.76 -7.24
C HIS A 561 -4.15 22.97 -7.35
N LYS A 562 -3.76 22.61 -8.58
CA LYS A 562 -2.53 21.88 -8.83
C LYS A 562 -1.35 22.85 -8.84
N LEU A 563 -0.28 22.46 -8.17
CA LEU A 563 0.96 23.21 -8.07
C LEU A 563 2.10 22.30 -8.54
N LEU A 564 2.87 22.73 -9.53
CA LEU A 564 4.14 22.10 -9.86
C LEU A 564 5.20 22.62 -8.90
N VAL A 565 5.89 21.70 -8.22
CA VAL A 565 7.07 22.03 -7.43
C VAL A 565 8.21 22.37 -8.39
N GLY A 566 8.60 23.63 -8.42
CA GLY A 566 9.70 24.15 -9.21
C GLY A 566 11.07 23.69 -8.72
N LYS A 567 12.13 24.26 -9.29
CA LYS A 567 13.49 24.02 -8.79
C LYS A 567 13.67 24.78 -7.49
N VAL A 568 13.70 24.06 -6.37
CA VAL A 568 13.89 24.60 -5.03
C VAL A 568 14.76 23.65 -4.21
N ASN A 569 15.48 24.19 -3.23
CA ASN A 569 16.21 23.39 -2.25
C ASN A 569 15.22 22.69 -1.31
N ASP A 570 15.69 21.64 -0.63
CA ASP A 570 14.91 20.98 0.41
C ASP A 570 14.60 21.93 1.57
N GLY A 571 13.39 21.83 2.13
CA GLY A 571 12.91 22.75 3.15
C GLY A 571 11.40 22.90 3.18
N LYS A 572 10.88 23.68 4.13
CA LYS A 572 9.44 23.91 4.31
C LYS A 572 9.01 25.19 3.59
N LEU A 573 7.99 25.12 2.74
CA LEU A 573 7.37 26.27 2.09
C LEU A 573 5.98 26.52 2.71
N GLU A 574 5.71 27.75 3.11
CA GLU A 574 4.38 28.18 3.57
C GLU A 574 3.57 28.73 2.40
N VAL A 575 2.28 28.43 2.37
CA VAL A 575 1.33 28.84 1.33
C VAL A 575 0.15 29.54 1.98
N PRO A 576 0.16 30.88 2.01
CA PRO A 576 -0.97 31.68 2.43
C PRO A 576 -2.10 31.60 1.40
N VAL A 577 -3.31 31.35 1.88
CA VAL A 577 -4.54 31.33 1.09
C VAL A 577 -5.55 32.28 1.70
N GLN A 578 -6.05 33.20 0.89
CA GLN A 578 -7.16 34.08 1.25
C GLN A 578 -8.44 33.58 0.58
N VAL A 579 -9.49 33.38 1.37
CA VAL A 579 -10.83 33.07 0.88
C VAL A 579 -11.75 34.21 1.28
N SER A 580 -12.42 34.81 0.30
CA SER A 580 -13.39 35.87 0.47
C SER A 580 -14.77 35.38 0.06
N TYR A 581 -15.78 35.57 0.91
CA TYR A 581 -17.13 35.05 0.71
C TYR A 581 -18.17 35.89 1.45
N GLU A 582 -19.41 35.81 1.00
CA GLU A 582 -20.57 36.29 1.72
C GLU A 582 -21.43 35.10 2.13
N ALA A 583 -21.78 35.03 3.42
CA ALA A 583 -22.57 33.93 3.98
C ALA A 583 -23.98 34.41 4.30
N CYS A 584 -24.99 33.68 3.83
CA CYS A 584 -26.39 33.99 4.03
C CYS A 584 -27.17 32.76 4.53
N ASN A 585 -28.28 33.01 5.20
CA ASN A 585 -29.31 32.02 5.50
C ASN A 585 -30.68 32.53 4.97
N SER A 586 -31.79 31.92 5.40
CA SER A 586 -33.14 32.33 4.99
C SER A 586 -33.53 33.74 5.44
N ASP A 587 -32.92 34.25 6.50
CA ASP A 587 -33.39 35.45 7.20
C ASP A 587 -32.48 36.65 6.95
N ARG A 588 -31.18 36.42 6.73
CA ARG A 588 -30.17 37.47 6.61
C ARG A 588 -28.90 37.03 5.88
N CYS A 589 -28.13 38.02 5.43
CA CYS A 589 -26.73 37.88 5.02
C CYS A 589 -25.81 38.55 6.05
N LEU A 590 -24.68 37.92 6.33
CA LEU A 590 -23.60 38.55 7.10
C LEU A 590 -22.76 39.45 6.18
N PRO A 591 -22.12 40.50 6.71
CA PRO A 591 -21.16 41.29 5.94
C PRO A 591 -20.10 40.40 5.29
N PRO A 592 -19.64 40.71 4.07
CA PRO A 592 -18.64 39.89 3.41
C PRO A 592 -17.38 39.72 4.25
N ALA A 593 -16.91 38.48 4.32
CA ALA A 593 -15.76 38.10 5.12
C ALA A 593 -14.58 37.79 4.21
N SER A 594 -13.38 38.15 4.66
CA SER A 594 -12.13 37.68 4.09
C SER A 594 -11.29 37.02 5.17
N ARG A 595 -10.87 35.78 4.92
CA ARG A 595 -10.13 34.96 5.89
C ARG A 595 -8.84 34.45 5.24
N LYS A 596 -7.72 34.67 5.94
CA LYS A 596 -6.43 34.09 5.59
C LYS A 596 -6.20 32.82 6.40
N ILE A 597 -5.77 31.77 5.71
CA ILE A 597 -5.31 30.50 6.29
C ILE A 597 -3.96 30.17 5.67
N THR A 598 -3.08 29.56 6.44
CA THR A 598 -1.75 29.18 5.96
C THR A 598 -1.64 27.66 6.02
N THR A 599 -1.11 27.09 4.95
CA THR A 599 -0.70 25.69 4.92
C THR A 599 0.77 25.58 4.54
N SER A 600 1.33 24.38 4.53
CA SER A 600 2.74 24.21 4.18
C SER A 600 3.01 22.87 3.52
N ILE A 601 4.06 22.84 2.69
CA ILE A 601 4.62 21.64 2.10
C ILE A 601 6.11 21.53 2.47
N SER A 602 6.57 20.30 2.70
CA SER A 602 7.99 20.01 2.87
C SER A 602 8.58 19.51 1.56
N ILE A 603 9.55 20.23 1.00
CA ILE A 603 10.26 19.84 -0.21
C ILE A 603 11.42 18.92 0.14
N LEU A 604 11.45 17.76 -0.51
CA LEU A 604 12.48 16.75 -0.41
C LEU A 604 13.58 16.99 -1.45
N LYS A 605 14.77 16.47 -1.18
CA LYS A 605 15.91 16.58 -2.10
C LYS A 605 15.62 15.81 -3.39
N LYS A 606 15.77 16.46 -4.55
CA LYS A 606 15.46 15.88 -5.87
C LYS A 606 16.27 14.60 -6.12
N ARG A 607 15.61 13.51 -6.52
CA ARG A 607 16.25 12.29 -7.04
C ARG A 607 17.08 12.58 -8.30
N PRO A 608 18.26 11.93 -8.51
CA PRO A 608 18.80 11.73 -9.85
C PRO A 608 17.78 10.93 -10.67
N ALA A 609 17.48 11.35 -11.89
CA ALA A 609 16.55 10.61 -12.75
C ALA A 609 17.10 9.20 -13.03
N GLU A 610 16.29 8.17 -12.81
CA GLU A 610 16.53 6.85 -13.39
C GLU A 610 16.43 7.00 -14.91
N SER A 611 17.47 6.56 -15.63
CA SER A 611 17.38 6.39 -17.07
C SER A 611 16.47 5.19 -17.33
N GLU A 612 15.36 5.43 -18.01
CA GLU A 612 14.59 4.38 -18.66
C GLU A 612 15.45 3.82 -19.80
N ASP A 613 16.02 2.64 -19.59
CA ASP A 613 16.55 1.73 -20.62
C ASP A 613 16.24 0.28 -20.22
#